data_AF-A0A5B7DLX5-F1
#
_entry.id   AF-A0A5B7DLX5-F1
#
_cell.length_a   1.000
_cell.length_b   1.000
_cell.length_c   1.000
_cell.angle_alpha   90.00
_cell.angle_beta   90.00
_cell.angle_gamma   90.00
#
_symmetry.space_group_name_H-M   'P 1'
#
loop_
_entity.id
_entity.type
_entity.pdbx_description
1 polymer ?
#
loop_
_entity_poly.entity_id
_entity_poly.type
_entity_poly.pdbx_seq_one_letter_code
_entity_poly.pdbx_strand_id
1 'polypeptide(L)'
;MGARSNSTGYLQMELTPLLNQKTEGRTSHRDERTLYVRFPPSLALRDKSFLEPLVPSAVDIRLPRLSATGTAKFCYMEFETEEEATRIKESMSNIKVEGEAFYADYVGKKSKTYPVKEPKVVDPLRLYVGGLPVGMHVKHLRAAFPTATQVLYKKASRKVTSSHAYLIFASHEDALRAFESSSDLKILAKKVIVMFATYKNITEKNEEQFTTRAKKQKTDVEMEEGSE
;
A
#
# COMPACT_ATOMS: atom_id res chain seq x y z
N MET A 1 -9.26 41.76 11.59
CA MET A 1 -8.63 40.91 10.56
C MET A 1 -7.74 39.90 11.26
N GLY A 2 -8.24 38.70 11.53
CA GLY A 2 -7.44 37.63 12.14
C GLY A 2 -6.88 36.73 11.05
N ALA A 3 -5.55 36.76 10.85
CA ALA A 3 -4.85 35.82 10.00
C ALA A 3 -5.05 34.40 10.56
N ARG A 4 -5.87 33.59 9.89
CA ARG A 4 -5.99 32.16 10.20
C ARG A 4 -4.66 31.52 9.83
N SER A 5 -3.93 30.98 10.79
CA SER A 5 -2.65 30.33 10.56
C SER A 5 -2.83 29.08 9.69
N ASN A 6 -2.29 29.11 8.48
CA ASN A 6 -2.19 27.97 7.56
C ASN A 6 -1.10 26.95 7.97
N SER A 7 -0.61 26.99 9.22
CA SER A 7 0.57 26.24 9.67
C SER A 7 0.46 24.73 9.47
N THR A 8 -0.73 24.14 9.63
CA THR A 8 -0.96 22.70 9.44
C THR A 8 -0.81 22.26 7.98
N GLY A 9 -1.22 23.10 7.01
CA GLY A 9 -1.04 22.83 5.59
C GLY A 9 0.42 22.92 5.16
N TYR A 10 1.16 23.89 5.70
CA TYR A 10 2.60 24.04 5.46
C TYR A 10 3.42 22.88 6.02
N LEU A 11 3.18 22.47 7.28
CA LEU A 11 3.85 21.31 7.89
C LEU A 11 3.61 20.03 7.08
N GLN A 12 2.41 19.86 6.54
CA GLN A 12 2.07 18.70 5.72
C GLN A 12 2.76 18.70 4.34
N MET A 13 2.93 19.88 3.72
CA MET A 13 3.72 20.02 2.49
C MET A 13 5.22 19.76 2.73
N GLU A 14 5.77 20.20 3.88
CA GLU A 14 7.17 19.94 4.25
C GLU A 14 7.45 18.47 4.55
N LEU A 15 6.52 17.78 5.21
CA LEU A 15 6.68 16.35 5.53
C LEU A 15 6.49 15.44 4.31
N THR A 16 5.72 15.86 3.31
CA THR A 16 5.37 15.03 2.15
C THR A 16 6.59 14.43 1.43
N PRO A 17 7.63 15.19 1.06
CA PRO A 17 8.84 14.62 0.45
C PRO A 17 9.52 13.56 1.32
N LEU A 18 9.68 13.83 2.61
CA LEU A 18 10.32 12.94 3.57
C LEU A 18 9.54 11.62 3.73
N LEU A 19 8.22 11.71 3.90
CA LEU A 19 7.36 10.55 4.08
C LEU A 19 7.21 9.73 2.79
N ASN A 20 7.23 10.36 1.62
CA ASN A 20 7.33 9.67 0.34
C ASN A 20 8.63 8.89 0.26
N GLN A 21 9.77 9.52 0.55
CA GLN A 21 11.08 8.85 0.50
C GLN A 21 11.14 7.63 1.44
N LYS A 22 10.67 7.76 2.70
CA LYS A 22 10.58 6.64 3.65
C LYS A 22 9.67 5.52 3.12
N THR A 23 8.52 5.88 2.54
CA THR A 23 7.58 4.91 1.97
C THR A 23 8.18 4.18 0.77
N GLU A 24 8.86 4.90 -0.12
CA GLU A 24 9.53 4.34 -1.30
C GLU A 24 10.65 3.37 -0.93
N GLY A 25 11.51 3.75 0.04
CA GLY A 25 12.59 2.89 0.53
C GLY A 25 12.09 1.58 1.14
N ARG A 26 10.88 1.58 1.71
CA ARG A 26 10.26 0.36 2.23
C ARG A 26 9.72 -0.55 1.13
N THR A 27 9.25 0.03 0.03
CA THR A 27 8.76 -0.74 -1.11
C THR A 27 9.88 -1.20 -2.04
N SER A 28 11.03 -0.52 -2.09
CA SER A 28 12.10 -0.82 -3.06
C SER A 28 12.65 -2.23 -2.93
N HIS A 29 12.99 -2.68 -1.72
CA HIS A 29 13.53 -4.03 -1.50
C HIS A 29 12.52 -5.12 -1.88
N ARG A 30 11.21 -4.88 -1.69
CA ARG A 30 10.18 -5.82 -2.16
C ARG A 30 10.05 -5.76 -3.68
N ASP A 31 10.07 -4.57 -4.26
CA ASP A 31 9.92 -4.36 -5.70
C ASP A 31 11.09 -4.97 -6.49
N GLU A 32 12.31 -4.99 -5.93
CA GLU A 32 13.50 -5.64 -6.51
C GLU A 32 13.35 -7.15 -6.68
N ARG A 33 12.68 -7.81 -5.73
CA ARG A 33 12.34 -9.25 -5.75
C ARG A 33 10.91 -9.55 -6.18
N THR A 34 10.23 -8.59 -6.83
CA THR A 34 8.88 -8.79 -7.37
C THR A 34 8.84 -8.57 -8.87
N LEU A 35 8.19 -9.47 -9.59
CA LEU A 35 7.91 -9.32 -11.02
C LEU A 35 6.48 -8.87 -11.25
N TYR A 36 6.30 -7.98 -12.22
CA TYR A 36 5.03 -7.78 -12.91
C TYR A 36 4.94 -8.77 -14.06
N VAL A 37 3.91 -9.61 -14.07
CA VAL A 37 3.69 -10.60 -15.12
C VAL A 37 2.35 -10.35 -15.77
N ARG A 38 2.37 -9.95 -17.04
CA ARG A 38 1.18 -9.79 -17.88
C ARG A 38 0.90 -11.07 -18.64
N PHE A 39 -0.36 -11.49 -18.61
CA PHE A 39 -0.80 -12.72 -19.25
C PHE A 39 -0.95 -12.53 -20.76
N PRO A 40 -0.81 -13.62 -21.54
CA PRO A 40 -1.29 -13.66 -22.92
C PRO A 40 -2.76 -13.21 -23.03
N PRO A 41 -3.16 -12.53 -24.13
CA PRO A 41 -4.56 -12.16 -24.37
C PRO A 41 -5.56 -13.33 -24.28
N SER A 42 -5.14 -14.51 -24.72
CA SER A 42 -5.88 -15.78 -24.61
C SER A 42 -6.09 -16.26 -23.17
N LEU A 43 -5.26 -15.82 -22.23
CA LEU A 43 -5.29 -16.28 -20.84
C LEU A 43 -5.98 -15.28 -19.90
N ALA A 44 -7.06 -15.74 -19.26
CA ALA A 44 -7.79 -14.99 -18.25
C ALA A 44 -8.00 -15.84 -16.98
N LEU A 45 -7.39 -15.44 -15.85
CA LEU A 45 -7.39 -16.23 -14.62
C LEU A 45 -8.31 -15.66 -13.55
N ARG A 46 -9.09 -16.50 -12.85
CA ARG A 46 -9.90 -16.08 -11.69
C ARG A 46 -9.10 -16.08 -10.39
N ASP A 47 -8.16 -17.00 -10.29
CA ASP A 47 -7.30 -17.22 -9.13
C ASP A 47 -5.89 -17.62 -9.59
N LYS A 48 -5.00 -17.86 -8.62
CA LYS A 48 -3.58 -18.13 -8.85
C LYS A 48 -3.25 -19.61 -9.10
N SER A 49 -4.23 -20.52 -9.09
CA SER A 49 -3.99 -21.97 -9.12
C SER A 49 -3.28 -22.44 -10.38
N PHE A 50 -3.47 -21.73 -11.50
CA PHE A 50 -2.72 -21.99 -12.74
C PHE A 50 -1.24 -21.59 -12.65
N LEU A 51 -0.92 -20.54 -11.88
CA LEU A 51 0.43 -19.99 -11.79
C LEU A 51 1.29 -20.70 -10.75
N GLU A 52 0.69 -21.12 -9.63
CA GLU A 52 1.39 -21.80 -8.52
C GLU A 52 2.27 -22.99 -8.97
N PRO A 53 1.82 -23.94 -9.81
CA PRO A 53 2.68 -25.02 -10.28
C PRO A 53 3.76 -24.58 -11.28
N LEU A 54 3.58 -23.44 -11.96
CA LEU A 54 4.56 -22.91 -12.93
C LEU A 54 5.72 -22.20 -12.24
N VAL A 55 5.48 -21.62 -11.07
CA VAL A 55 6.46 -20.87 -10.27
C VAL A 55 6.37 -21.28 -8.79
N PRO A 56 6.71 -22.53 -8.46
CA PRO A 56 6.56 -23.06 -7.11
C PRO A 56 7.43 -22.35 -6.07
N SER A 57 8.47 -21.64 -6.50
CA SER A 57 9.33 -20.86 -5.61
C SER A 57 8.81 -19.45 -5.29
N ALA A 58 7.68 -19.04 -5.87
CA ALA A 58 7.06 -17.76 -5.53
C ALA A 58 6.56 -17.77 -4.06
N VAL A 59 7.00 -16.77 -3.30
CA VAL A 59 6.57 -16.56 -1.91
C VAL A 59 5.13 -16.05 -1.84
N ASP A 60 4.73 -15.22 -2.80
CA ASP A 60 3.35 -14.73 -2.92
C ASP A 60 3.02 -14.41 -4.38
N ILE A 61 1.83 -14.82 -4.83
CA ILE A 61 1.29 -14.47 -6.14
C ILE A 61 0.02 -13.64 -5.92
N ARG A 62 0.03 -12.40 -6.42
CA ARG A 62 -1.05 -11.43 -6.22
C ARG A 62 -1.76 -11.12 -7.53
N LEU A 63 -3.08 -11.28 -7.55
CA LEU A 63 -3.98 -10.86 -8.63
C LEU A 63 -4.75 -9.61 -8.20
N PRO A 64 -4.11 -8.43 -8.18
CA PRO A 64 -4.62 -7.26 -7.45
C PRO A 64 -5.96 -6.75 -7.95
N ARG A 65 -6.25 -6.92 -9.25
CA ARG A 65 -7.50 -6.47 -9.86
C ARG A 65 -8.07 -7.54 -10.79
N LEU A 66 -9.38 -7.71 -10.67
CA LEU A 66 -10.18 -8.49 -11.60
C LEU A 66 -10.98 -7.57 -12.51
N SER A 67 -11.19 -8.03 -13.74
CA SER A 67 -12.09 -7.45 -14.73
C SER A 67 -13.55 -7.53 -14.26
N ALA A 68 -14.48 -6.92 -15.02
CA ALA A 68 -15.91 -7.05 -14.75
C ALA A 68 -16.38 -8.51 -14.79
N THR A 69 -15.74 -9.37 -15.60
CA THR A 69 -16.02 -10.80 -15.69
C THR A 69 -15.34 -11.64 -14.60
N GLY A 70 -14.59 -10.98 -13.69
CA GLY A 70 -13.93 -11.63 -12.57
C GLY A 70 -12.61 -12.30 -12.92
N THR A 71 -11.90 -11.81 -13.94
CA THR A 71 -10.62 -12.36 -14.40
C THR A 71 -9.49 -11.35 -14.33
N ALA A 72 -8.30 -11.80 -13.96
CA ALA A 72 -7.06 -11.05 -13.99
C ALA A 72 -6.40 -11.17 -15.36
N LYS A 73 -5.69 -10.10 -15.76
CA LYS A 73 -4.85 -10.04 -16.96
C LYS A 73 -3.35 -9.94 -16.64
N PHE A 74 -3.03 -9.84 -15.35
CA PHE A 74 -1.68 -9.75 -14.85
C PHE A 74 -1.63 -10.16 -13.38
N CYS A 75 -0.44 -10.46 -12.91
CA CYS A 75 -0.16 -10.69 -11.49
C CYS A 75 1.14 -9.99 -11.07
N TYR A 76 1.35 -9.95 -9.76
CA TYR A 76 2.66 -9.74 -9.18
C TYR A 76 3.15 -11.04 -8.55
N MET A 77 4.37 -11.44 -8.86
CA MET A 77 5.03 -12.61 -8.26
C MET A 77 6.18 -12.12 -7.40
N GLU A 78 6.13 -12.38 -6.10
CA GLU A 78 7.19 -12.04 -5.15
C GLU A 78 8.03 -13.27 -4.83
N PHE A 79 9.34 -13.09 -4.77
CA PHE A 79 10.33 -14.12 -4.52
C PHE A 79 11.12 -13.80 -3.25
N GLU A 80 11.88 -14.77 -2.77
CA GLU A 80 12.74 -14.56 -1.59
C GLU A 80 13.90 -13.62 -1.92
N THR A 81 14.46 -13.76 -3.13
CA THR A 81 15.66 -13.04 -3.57
C THR A 81 15.46 -12.35 -4.92
N GLU A 82 16.28 -11.33 -5.20
CA GLU A 82 16.29 -10.64 -6.49
C GLU A 82 16.79 -11.58 -7.60
N GLU A 83 17.79 -12.41 -7.33
CA GLU A 83 18.38 -13.34 -8.28
C GLU A 83 17.36 -14.36 -8.77
N GLU A 84 16.48 -14.81 -7.87
CA GLU A 84 15.38 -15.68 -8.23
C GLU A 84 14.34 -14.98 -9.10
N ALA A 85 13.97 -13.73 -8.77
CA ALA A 85 13.11 -12.93 -9.62
C ALA A 85 13.71 -12.76 -11.03
N THR A 86 15.01 -12.53 -11.16
CA THR A 86 15.68 -12.46 -12.46
C THR A 86 15.59 -13.78 -13.24
N ARG A 87 15.90 -14.92 -12.59
CA ARG A 87 15.80 -16.25 -13.22
C ARG A 87 14.39 -16.54 -13.73
N ILE A 88 13.36 -16.29 -12.91
CA ILE A 88 11.97 -16.53 -13.30
C ILE A 88 11.54 -15.57 -14.40
N LYS A 89 11.98 -14.31 -14.38
CA LYS A 89 11.67 -13.35 -15.45
C LYS A 89 12.11 -13.85 -16.82
N GLU A 90 13.28 -14.48 -16.91
CA GLU A 90 13.81 -15.05 -18.16
C GLU A 90 13.05 -16.30 -18.60
N SER A 91 12.62 -17.15 -17.65
CA SER A 91 11.85 -18.37 -17.98
C SER A 91 10.41 -18.07 -18.38
N MET A 92 9.78 -17.04 -17.79
CA MET A 92 8.37 -16.71 -18.05
C MET A 92 8.10 -16.43 -19.54
N SER A 93 9.03 -15.81 -20.26
CA SER A 93 8.88 -15.56 -21.71
C SER A 93 8.91 -16.83 -22.58
N ASN A 94 9.34 -17.97 -22.02
CA ASN A 94 9.36 -19.25 -22.73
C ASN A 94 8.07 -20.05 -22.53
N ILE A 95 7.26 -19.72 -21.51
CA ILE A 95 5.99 -20.38 -21.24
C ILE A 95 4.94 -19.82 -22.20
N LYS A 96 4.36 -20.69 -23.03
CA LYS A 96 3.35 -20.33 -24.02
C LYS A 96 1.98 -20.90 -23.68
N VAL A 97 0.96 -20.06 -23.81
CA VAL A 97 -0.46 -20.45 -23.80
C VAL A 97 -1.00 -20.10 -25.17
N GLU A 98 -1.56 -21.09 -25.88
CA GLU A 98 -2.07 -20.91 -27.25
C GLU A 98 -1.04 -20.28 -28.21
N GLY A 99 0.25 -20.61 -28.03
CA GLY A 99 1.35 -20.06 -28.83
C GLY A 99 1.84 -18.67 -28.41
N GLU A 100 1.15 -18.01 -27.48
CA GLU A 100 1.48 -16.69 -26.96
C GLU A 100 2.23 -16.78 -25.61
N ALA A 101 3.31 -16.01 -25.46
CA ALA A 101 4.13 -16.05 -24.26
C ALA A 101 3.69 -15.05 -23.19
N PHE A 102 4.00 -15.34 -21.92
CA PHE A 102 3.88 -14.35 -20.85
C PHE A 102 4.87 -13.20 -21.05
N TYR A 103 4.48 -12.01 -20.60
CA TYR A 103 5.38 -10.87 -20.50
C TYR A 103 5.74 -10.66 -19.03
N ALA A 104 7.03 -10.67 -18.71
CA ALA A 104 7.54 -10.40 -17.37
C ALA A 104 8.47 -9.17 -17.37
N ASP A 105 8.23 -8.26 -16.42
CA ASP A 105 9.06 -7.10 -16.15
C ASP A 105 9.31 -6.95 -14.65
N TYR A 106 10.36 -6.23 -14.28
CA TYR A 106 10.57 -5.85 -12.88
C TYR A 106 9.49 -4.88 -12.41
N VAL A 107 9.33 -4.75 -11.09
CA VAL A 107 8.54 -3.68 -10.48
C VAL A 107 9.46 -2.52 -10.08
N GLY A 108 8.88 -1.33 -9.88
CA GLY A 108 9.65 -0.19 -9.38
C GLY A 108 10.64 0.34 -10.41
N LYS A 109 11.73 0.97 -9.92
CA LYS A 109 12.71 1.70 -10.73
C LYS A 109 13.41 0.83 -11.80
N LYS A 110 13.43 -0.50 -11.61
CA LYS A 110 14.00 -1.46 -12.59
C LYS A 110 13.05 -1.80 -13.75
N SER A 111 11.77 -1.44 -13.65
CA SER A 111 10.82 -1.67 -14.75
C SER A 111 11.20 -0.85 -15.97
N LYS A 112 11.11 -1.47 -17.15
CA LYS A 112 11.28 -0.76 -18.43
C LYS A 112 10.23 0.32 -18.66
N THR A 113 9.09 0.20 -17.99
CA THR A 113 7.95 1.10 -18.14
C THR A 113 7.68 1.91 -16.88
N TYR A 114 8.67 2.03 -15.97
CA TYR A 114 8.49 2.81 -14.74
C TYR A 114 8.16 4.27 -15.10
N PRO A 115 6.91 4.73 -14.91
CA PRO A 115 6.59 6.11 -15.22
C PRO A 115 7.29 6.99 -14.19
N VAL A 116 7.77 8.17 -14.62
CA VAL A 116 8.13 9.22 -13.68
C VAL A 116 6.87 9.56 -12.90
N LYS A 117 6.82 9.18 -11.62
CA LYS A 117 5.67 9.46 -10.76
C LYS A 117 5.79 10.88 -10.25
N GLU A 118 4.72 11.66 -10.42
CA GLU A 118 4.59 12.92 -9.68
C GLU A 118 4.62 12.65 -8.17
N PRO A 119 5.26 13.53 -7.38
CA PRO A 119 5.25 13.42 -5.93
C PRO A 119 3.81 13.37 -5.42
N LYS A 120 3.43 12.28 -4.75
CA LYS A 120 2.10 12.15 -4.18
C LYS A 120 2.03 12.93 -2.88
N VAL A 121 0.97 13.68 -2.65
CA VAL A 121 0.76 14.29 -1.33
C VAL A 121 0.34 13.22 -0.33
N VAL A 122 1.05 13.19 0.79
CA VAL A 122 0.92 12.18 1.83
C VAL A 122 0.03 12.70 2.96
N ASP A 123 -0.78 11.82 3.54
CA ASP A 123 -1.51 12.06 4.79
C ASP A 123 -0.61 11.62 5.97
N PRO A 124 0.02 12.55 6.70
CA PRO A 124 1.01 12.23 7.73
C PRO A 124 0.36 11.58 8.95
N LEU A 125 -0.96 11.62 9.09
CA LEU A 125 -1.71 11.03 10.20
C LEU A 125 -2.30 9.67 9.84
N ARG A 126 -2.14 9.22 8.59
CA ARG A 126 -2.82 8.02 8.09
C ARG A 126 -1.86 7.02 7.47
N LEU A 127 -1.88 5.81 8.00
CA LEU A 127 -1.17 4.68 7.41
C LEU A 127 -2.14 3.80 6.62
N TYR A 128 -1.72 3.37 5.44
CA TYR A 128 -2.30 2.26 4.69
C TYR A 128 -1.64 0.95 5.13
N VAL A 129 -2.46 -0.07 5.40
CA VAL A 129 -2.01 -1.44 5.68
C VAL A 129 -2.56 -2.38 4.61
N GLY A 130 -1.68 -2.91 3.77
CA GLY A 130 -1.98 -3.86 2.70
C GLY A 130 -1.40 -5.25 2.96
N GLY A 131 -1.75 -6.21 2.10
CA GLY A 131 -1.29 -7.59 2.23
C GLY A 131 -1.92 -8.35 3.41
N LEU A 132 -3.09 -7.90 3.89
CA LEU A 132 -3.75 -8.51 5.04
C LEU A 132 -4.12 -9.96 4.76
N PRO A 133 -3.83 -10.90 5.69
CA PRO A 133 -4.16 -12.31 5.50
C PRO A 133 -5.66 -12.57 5.55
N VAL A 134 -6.06 -13.71 4.98
CA VAL A 134 -7.43 -14.23 5.10
C VAL A 134 -7.71 -14.53 6.58
N GLY A 135 -8.94 -14.28 7.03
CA GLY A 135 -9.33 -14.48 8.45
C GLY A 135 -8.83 -13.38 9.40
N MET A 136 -8.17 -12.34 8.89
CA MET A 136 -7.79 -11.17 9.69
C MET A 136 -9.04 -10.33 10.07
N HIS A 137 -8.99 -9.71 11.24
CA HIS A 137 -10.08 -8.93 11.84
C HIS A 137 -9.51 -7.68 12.50
N VAL A 138 -10.36 -6.68 12.74
CA VAL A 138 -9.97 -5.38 13.34
C VAL A 138 -9.21 -5.53 14.66
N LYS A 139 -9.53 -6.54 15.48
CA LYS A 139 -8.81 -6.82 16.73
C LYS A 139 -7.31 -7.05 16.55
N HIS A 140 -6.90 -7.71 15.46
CA HIS A 140 -5.48 -7.94 15.17
C HIS A 140 -4.76 -6.64 14.81
N LEU A 141 -5.43 -5.74 14.08
CA LEU A 141 -4.90 -4.41 13.77
C LEU A 141 -4.81 -3.53 15.02
N ARG A 142 -5.80 -3.61 15.92
CA ARG A 142 -5.77 -2.89 17.20
C ARG A 142 -4.63 -3.36 18.11
N ALA A 143 -4.39 -4.67 18.17
CA ALA A 143 -3.27 -5.23 18.92
C ALA A 143 -1.91 -4.81 18.33
N ALA A 144 -1.78 -4.79 17.00
CA ALA A 144 -0.54 -4.39 16.34
C ALA A 144 -0.28 -2.88 16.35
N PHE A 145 -1.34 -2.06 16.42
CA PHE A 145 -1.28 -0.60 16.38
C PHE A 145 -2.15 0.01 17.47
N PRO A 146 -1.75 -0.10 18.76
CA PRO A 146 -2.56 0.32 19.89
C PRO A 146 -2.79 1.84 19.93
N THR A 147 -1.85 2.64 19.40
CA THR A 147 -1.93 4.11 19.33
C THR A 147 -2.81 4.62 18.19
N ALA A 148 -3.31 3.75 17.31
CA ALA A 148 -4.22 4.17 16.25
C ALA A 148 -5.58 4.55 16.83
N THR A 149 -6.01 5.80 16.66
CA THR A 149 -7.32 6.29 17.12
C THR A 149 -8.46 5.64 16.33
N GLN A 150 -8.27 5.44 15.03
CA GLN A 150 -9.30 4.84 14.16
C GLN A 150 -8.72 3.76 13.24
N VAL A 151 -9.46 2.66 13.08
CA VAL A 151 -9.21 1.62 12.05
C VAL A 151 -10.36 1.62 11.05
N LEU A 152 -10.03 1.86 9.79
CA LEU A 152 -10.95 1.79 8.65
C LEU A 152 -10.63 0.54 7.83
N TYR A 153 -11.27 -0.57 8.16
CA TYR A 153 -11.08 -1.82 7.43
C TYR A 153 -11.89 -1.86 6.13
N LYS A 154 -11.25 -2.31 5.04
CA LYS A 154 -11.85 -2.51 3.72
C LYS A 154 -11.66 -3.96 3.31
N LYS A 155 -12.76 -4.71 3.29
CA LYS A 155 -12.78 -6.11 2.87
C LYS A 155 -12.51 -6.22 1.36
N ALA A 156 -11.87 -7.32 0.95
CA ALA A 156 -11.80 -7.73 -0.44
C ALA A 156 -13.19 -7.76 -1.09
N SER A 157 -13.23 -7.53 -2.40
CA SER A 157 -14.42 -7.40 -3.23
C SER A 157 -14.23 -8.12 -4.56
N ARG A 158 -15.28 -8.18 -5.39
CA ARG A 158 -15.21 -8.78 -6.74
C ARG A 158 -14.16 -8.13 -7.65
N LYS A 159 -13.84 -6.84 -7.45
CA LYS A 159 -12.87 -6.10 -8.28
C LYS A 159 -11.48 -6.03 -7.65
N VAL A 160 -11.41 -5.90 -6.33
CA VAL A 160 -10.17 -5.78 -5.54
C VAL A 160 -10.06 -7.00 -4.65
N THR A 161 -9.12 -7.88 -4.95
CA THR A 161 -9.02 -9.23 -4.36
C THR A 161 -8.38 -9.27 -2.98
N SER A 162 -7.75 -8.18 -2.55
CA SER A 162 -7.09 -8.08 -1.24
C SER A 162 -7.80 -7.09 -0.32
N SER A 163 -8.04 -7.52 0.92
CA SER A 163 -8.44 -6.62 1.99
C SER A 163 -7.29 -5.68 2.36
N HIS A 164 -7.64 -4.49 2.82
CA HIS A 164 -6.68 -3.51 3.32
C HIS A 164 -7.32 -2.70 4.45
N ALA A 165 -6.52 -1.91 5.16
CA ALA A 165 -7.01 -1.01 6.19
C ALA A 165 -6.34 0.36 6.08
N TYR A 166 -7.01 1.37 6.63
CA TYR A 166 -6.38 2.64 6.96
C TYR A 166 -6.39 2.81 8.47
N LEU A 167 -5.25 3.18 9.03
CA LEU A 167 -5.07 3.53 10.43
C LEU A 167 -4.94 5.03 10.52
N ILE A 168 -5.68 5.67 11.43
CA ILE A 168 -5.58 7.10 11.70
C ILE A 168 -4.99 7.27 13.10
N PHE A 169 -4.06 8.20 13.23
CA PHE A 169 -3.35 8.53 14.47
C PHE A 169 -3.70 9.94 14.92
N ALA A 170 -3.46 10.22 16.19
CA ALA A 170 -3.67 11.56 16.76
C ALA A 170 -2.63 12.55 16.23
N SER A 171 -1.36 12.11 16.13
CA SER A 171 -0.20 12.90 15.73
C SER A 171 0.58 12.23 14.59
N HIS A 172 1.43 13.00 13.89
CA HIS A 172 2.27 12.43 12.84
C HIS A 172 3.45 11.66 13.43
N GLU A 173 3.89 12.01 14.64
CA GLU A 173 4.92 11.30 15.38
C GLU A 173 4.44 9.89 15.76
N ASP A 174 3.18 9.74 16.19
CA ASP A 174 2.58 8.42 16.42
C ASP A 174 2.52 7.58 15.14
N ALA A 175 2.09 8.20 14.02
CA ALA A 175 2.05 7.54 12.73
C ALA A 175 3.46 7.13 12.26
N LEU A 176 4.47 7.98 12.45
CA LEU A 176 5.84 7.70 12.10
C LEU A 176 6.43 6.56 12.94
N ARG A 177 6.25 6.58 14.26
CA ARG A 177 6.66 5.48 15.15
C ARG A 177 6.01 4.15 14.77
N ALA A 178 4.70 4.16 14.48
CA ALA A 178 3.98 2.99 14.01
C ALA A 178 4.47 2.51 12.62
N PHE A 179 4.82 3.44 11.73
CA PHE A 179 5.41 3.11 10.44
C PHE A 179 6.79 2.45 10.64
N GLU A 180 7.69 3.06 11.40
CA GLU A 180 9.08 2.56 11.57
C GLU A 180 9.12 1.19 12.26
N SER A 181 8.32 1.00 13.30
CA SER A 181 8.23 -0.28 14.05
C SER A 181 7.60 -1.42 13.27
N SER A 182 6.97 -1.16 12.12
CA SER A 182 6.20 -2.18 11.40
C SER A 182 6.94 -2.80 10.21
N SER A 183 8.21 -2.43 9.93
CA SER A 183 8.97 -2.84 8.73
C SER A 183 8.85 -4.33 8.38
N ASP A 184 8.96 -5.19 9.39
CA ASP A 184 8.84 -6.65 9.30
C ASP A 184 7.61 -7.24 10.02
N LEU A 185 6.60 -6.41 10.24
CA LEU A 185 5.38 -6.83 10.93
C LEU A 185 4.71 -8.00 10.20
N LYS A 186 4.45 -9.07 10.95
CA LYS A 186 3.65 -10.21 10.52
C LYS A 186 2.34 -10.23 11.31
N ILE A 187 1.22 -10.34 10.61
CA ILE A 187 -0.09 -10.58 11.21
C ILE A 187 -0.52 -11.98 10.75
N LEU A 188 -0.92 -12.85 11.68
CA LEU A 188 -1.25 -14.26 11.39
C LEU A 188 -0.19 -14.94 10.49
N ALA A 189 1.09 -14.79 10.85
CA ALA A 189 2.27 -15.26 10.11
C ALA A 189 2.49 -14.70 8.69
N LYS A 190 1.60 -13.85 8.16
CA LYS A 190 1.80 -13.18 6.87
C LYS A 190 2.39 -11.78 7.06
N LYS A 191 3.46 -11.48 6.34
CA LYS A 191 4.05 -10.13 6.30
C LYS A 191 3.05 -9.13 5.74
N VAL A 192 2.84 -8.03 6.44
CA VAL A 192 1.97 -6.94 5.98
C VAL A 192 2.80 -5.76 5.47
N ILE A 193 2.19 -4.95 4.61
CA ILE A 193 2.83 -3.76 4.06
C ILE A 193 2.18 -2.55 4.71
N VAL A 194 2.99 -1.72 5.37
CA VAL A 194 2.54 -0.45 5.94
C VAL A 194 3.19 0.69 5.18
N MET A 195 2.38 1.66 4.75
CA MET A 195 2.79 2.83 3.98
C MET A 195 2.05 4.04 4.52
N PHE A 196 2.60 5.24 4.38
CA PHE A 196 1.75 6.40 4.54
C PHE A 196 0.70 6.45 3.42
N ALA A 197 -0.53 6.80 3.78
CA ALA A 197 -1.61 6.92 2.81
C ALA A 197 -1.42 8.19 1.96
N THR A 198 -1.78 8.11 0.68
CA THR A 198 -1.74 9.26 -0.22
C THR A 198 -3.15 9.80 -0.48
N TYR A 199 -3.28 11.10 -0.69
CA TYR A 199 -4.55 11.65 -1.18
C TYR A 199 -4.79 11.24 -2.63
N LYS A 200 -6.05 10.95 -2.98
CA LYS A 200 -6.42 10.47 -4.33
C LYS A 200 -6.56 11.61 -5.34
N ASN A 201 -7.01 12.79 -4.90
CA ASN A 201 -7.13 14.01 -5.68
C ASN A 201 -6.82 15.16 -4.72
N ILE A 202 -5.91 16.06 -5.07
CA ILE A 202 -5.76 17.34 -4.36
C ILE A 202 -6.83 18.26 -4.95
N THR A 203 -8.02 18.29 -4.35
CA THR A 203 -9.02 19.32 -4.67
C THR A 203 -9.17 20.23 -3.47
N GLU A 204 -9.55 21.49 -3.70
CA GLU A 204 -9.75 22.55 -2.68
C GLU A 204 -10.60 22.09 -1.48
N LYS A 205 -11.49 21.10 -1.65
CA LYS A 205 -12.24 20.47 -0.55
C LYS A 205 -11.38 19.76 0.50
N ASN A 206 -10.18 19.32 0.13
CA ASN A 206 -9.25 18.75 1.10
C ASN A 206 -8.73 19.86 2.04
N GLU A 207 -8.56 21.11 1.57
CA GLU A 207 -8.17 22.27 2.39
C GLU A 207 -9.19 22.57 3.49
N GLU A 208 -10.48 22.48 3.19
CA GLU A 208 -11.53 22.64 4.21
C GLU A 208 -11.56 21.48 5.21
N GLN A 209 -11.31 20.23 4.77
CA GLN A 209 -11.16 19.09 5.67
C GLN A 209 -9.88 19.18 6.53
N PHE A 210 -8.82 19.81 6.02
CA PHE A 210 -7.58 20.10 6.75
C PHE A 210 -7.84 21.09 7.90
N THR A 211 -8.64 22.13 7.66
CA THR A 211 -8.95 23.13 8.71
C THR A 211 -9.94 22.65 9.77
N THR A 212 -10.86 21.75 9.44
CA THR A 212 -11.90 21.27 10.39
C THR A 212 -11.37 20.22 11.37
N ARG A 213 -10.46 19.33 10.95
CA ARG A 213 -9.83 18.35 11.86
C ARG A 213 -8.84 18.98 12.83
N ALA A 214 -8.04 19.95 12.37
CA ALA A 214 -7.12 20.70 13.22
C ALA A 214 -7.88 21.52 14.29
N LYS A 215 -9.04 22.10 13.94
CA LYS A 215 -9.92 22.77 14.93
C LYS A 215 -10.44 21.79 15.97
N LYS A 216 -10.93 20.62 15.57
CA LYS A 216 -11.45 19.63 16.52
C LYS A 216 -10.38 19.14 17.50
N GLN A 217 -9.17 18.86 17.02
CA GLN A 217 -8.05 18.49 17.90
C GLN A 217 -7.63 19.62 18.84
N LYS A 218 -7.66 20.89 18.39
CA LYS A 218 -7.34 22.03 19.25
C LYS A 218 -8.41 22.27 20.32
N THR A 219 -9.69 22.10 19.99
CA THR A 219 -10.80 22.21 20.94
C THR A 219 -10.82 21.07 21.96
N ASP A 220 -10.45 19.85 21.57
CA ASP A 220 -10.38 18.71 22.49
C ASP A 220 -9.20 18.86 23.50
N VAL A 221 -8.09 19.49 23.10
CA VAL A 221 -6.94 19.77 23.98
C VAL A 221 -7.21 20.97 24.91
N GLU A 222 -7.83 22.05 24.42
CA GLU A 222 -8.19 23.22 25.24
C GLU A 222 -9.27 22.92 26.30
N MET A 223 -10.07 21.85 26.12
CA MET A 223 -11.05 21.42 27.12
C MET A 223 -10.46 20.53 28.23
N GLU A 224 -9.27 19.93 28.05
CA GLU A 224 -8.59 19.15 29.10
C GLU A 224 -7.73 20.02 30.03
N GLU A 225 -7.19 21.15 29.55
CA GLU A 225 -6.38 22.07 30.38
C GLU A 225 -7.22 23.08 31.21
N GLY A 226 -8.55 23.02 31.11
CA GLY A 226 -9.48 23.95 31.76
C GLY A 226 -10.14 23.43 33.05
N SER A 227 -9.70 22.30 33.59
CA SER A 227 -10.21 21.76 34.85
C SER A 227 -9.08 21.37 35.81
N GLU A 228 -8.42 22.39 36.36
CA GLU A 228 -7.81 22.35 37.70
C GLU A 228 -8.40 23.48 38.55
#